data_AF-M0E582-F1
#
_entry.id   AF-M0E582-F1
#
_cell.length_a   1.000
_cell.length_b   1.000
_cell.length_c   1.000
_cell.angle_alpha   90.00
_cell.angle_beta   90.00
_cell.angle_gamma   90.00
#
_symmetry.space_group_name_H-M   'P 1'
#
loop_
_entity.id
_entity.type
_entity.pdbx_description
1 polymer ?
#
loop_
_entity_poly.entity_id
_entity_poly.type
_entity_poly.pdbx_seq_one_letter_code
_entity_poly.pdbx_strand_id
1 'polypeptide(L)'
;MTSLQSRLASLSDVDVDAAEQTRDAVLSELDVPSDWAVAEADVEIAQDGTRDWLLLVLEHASDREKRASVFLLADSHALQTYVEASDTDEWSEPTRDPSDLRLRSATARDSGRSRVA
;
A
#
# COMPACT_ATOMS: atom_id res chain seq x y z
N MET A 1 11.79 -11.19 2.29
CA MET A 1 10.55 -11.05 1.51
C MET A 1 9.40 -11.00 2.47
N THR A 2 8.53 -10.01 2.33
CA THR A 2 7.28 -9.96 3.10
C THR A 2 6.21 -10.84 2.45
N SER A 3 5.08 -11.07 3.13
CA SER A 3 3.98 -11.87 2.56
C SER A 3 3.37 -11.15 1.35
N LEU A 4 3.29 -9.81 1.42
CA LEU A 4 2.85 -8.95 0.32
C LEU A 4 3.76 -9.08 -0.92
N GLN A 5 5.08 -8.99 -0.76
CA GLN A 5 6.03 -9.10 -1.88
C GLN A 5 5.94 -10.47 -2.58
N SER A 6 5.81 -11.54 -1.79
CA SER A 6 5.67 -12.91 -2.32
C SER A 6 4.37 -13.07 -3.10
N ARG A 7 3.30 -12.44 -2.60
CA ARG A 7 1.99 -12.43 -3.23
C ARG A 7 2.01 -11.69 -4.56
N LEU A 8 2.52 -10.46 -4.60
CA LEU A 8 2.61 -9.67 -5.83
C LEU A 8 3.41 -10.40 -6.91
N ALA A 9 4.51 -11.06 -6.54
CA ALA A 9 5.32 -11.86 -7.46
C ALA A 9 4.62 -13.13 -7.99
N SER A 10 3.55 -13.59 -7.32
CA SER A 10 2.78 -14.78 -7.70
C SER A 10 1.51 -14.46 -8.51
N LEU A 11 1.15 -13.18 -8.64
CA LEU A 11 0.00 -12.77 -9.43
C LEU A 11 0.27 -13.03 -10.92
N SER A 12 -0.73 -13.59 -11.59
CA SER A 12 -0.70 -13.86 -13.04
C SER A 12 -1.78 -13.07 -13.79
N ASP A 13 -2.96 -12.94 -13.19
CA ASP A 13 -4.05 -12.07 -13.60
C ASP A 13 -4.64 -11.44 -12.34
N VAL A 14 -5.11 -10.20 -12.42
CA VAL A 14 -5.74 -9.51 -11.30
C VAL A 14 -7.27 -9.51 -11.49
N ASP A 15 -7.93 -10.41 -10.77
CA ASP A 15 -9.38 -10.39 -10.55
C ASP A 15 -9.73 -9.80 -9.19
N VAL A 16 -11.03 -9.73 -8.88
CA VAL A 16 -11.54 -9.17 -7.63
C VAL A 16 -10.99 -9.91 -6.41
N ASP A 17 -10.93 -11.24 -6.45
CA ASP A 17 -10.43 -12.06 -5.34
C ASP A 17 -8.93 -11.81 -5.10
N ALA A 18 -8.15 -11.69 -6.19
CA ALA A 18 -6.74 -11.38 -6.13
C ALA A 18 -6.50 -9.98 -5.54
N ALA A 19 -7.31 -8.99 -5.93
CA ALA A 19 -7.24 -7.63 -5.42
C ALA A 19 -7.66 -7.53 -3.95
N GLU A 20 -8.78 -8.14 -3.53
CA GLU A 20 -9.23 -8.17 -2.13
C GLU A 20 -8.19 -8.75 -1.19
N GLN A 21 -7.66 -9.92 -1.54
CA GLN A 21 -6.65 -10.54 -0.67
C GLN A 21 -5.29 -9.84 -0.78
N THR A 22 -5.04 -9.05 -1.84
CA THR A 22 -3.87 -8.14 -1.88
C THR A 22 -4.07 -6.96 -0.95
N ARG A 23 -5.27 -6.35 -0.93
CA ARG A 23 -5.65 -5.34 0.06
C ARG A 23 -5.47 -5.87 1.48
N ASP A 24 -5.94 -7.08 1.77
CA ASP A 24 -5.82 -7.65 3.12
C ASP A 24 -4.33 -7.83 3.52
N ALA A 25 -3.50 -8.26 2.58
CA ALA A 25 -2.05 -8.32 2.79
C ALA A 25 -1.44 -6.94 3.03
N VAL A 26 -1.85 -5.92 2.25
CA VAL A 26 -1.45 -4.53 2.46
C VAL A 26 -1.85 -4.06 3.86
N LEU A 27 -3.13 -4.18 4.25
CA LEU A 27 -3.62 -3.75 5.57
C LEU A 27 -2.91 -4.45 6.73
N SER A 28 -2.49 -5.71 6.55
CA SER A 28 -1.76 -6.45 7.58
C SER A 28 -0.30 -6.02 7.76
N GLU A 29 0.31 -5.44 6.71
CA GLU A 29 1.72 -5.04 6.70
C GLU A 29 1.92 -3.52 6.73
N LEU A 30 0.87 -2.74 6.49
CA LEU A 30 0.90 -1.28 6.42
C LEU A 30 1.12 -0.68 7.82
N ASP A 31 2.22 0.05 7.98
CA ASP A 31 2.46 0.89 9.16
C ASP A 31 1.87 2.28 8.88
N VAL A 32 0.58 2.44 9.17
CA VAL A 32 -0.14 3.71 8.94
C VAL A 32 0.32 4.74 9.98
N PRO A 33 0.86 5.90 9.57
CA PRO A 33 1.22 6.96 10.52
C PRO A 33 -0.01 7.40 11.34
N SER A 34 0.20 7.84 12.58
CA SER A 34 -0.89 8.19 13.51
C SER A 34 -1.86 9.26 12.98
N ASP A 35 -1.38 10.09 12.06
CA ASP A 35 -2.12 11.21 11.50
C ASP A 35 -2.93 10.79 10.27
N TRP A 36 -2.89 9.52 9.89
CA TRP A 36 -3.63 8.93 8.79
C TRP A 36 -4.54 7.81 9.30
N ALA A 37 -5.68 7.64 8.65
CA ALA A 37 -6.60 6.55 8.91
C ALA A 37 -7.10 5.95 7.61
N VAL A 38 -7.40 4.65 7.62
CA VAL A 38 -8.13 4.00 6.52
C VAL A 38 -9.54 4.55 6.50
N ALA A 39 -9.87 5.29 5.45
CA ALA A 39 -11.19 5.86 5.22
C ALA A 39 -12.07 4.90 4.42
N GLU A 40 -11.47 4.22 3.45
CA GLU A 40 -12.15 3.26 2.56
C GLU A 40 -11.22 2.08 2.29
N ALA A 41 -11.80 0.88 2.20
CA ALA A 41 -11.07 -0.37 1.94
C ALA A 41 -11.87 -1.28 1.00
N ASP A 42 -12.83 -0.72 0.28
CA ASP A 42 -13.58 -1.44 -0.74
C ASP A 42 -12.72 -1.54 -2.00
N VAL A 43 -12.68 -2.74 -2.58
CA VAL A 43 -11.87 -3.00 -3.77
C VAL A 43 -12.69 -2.71 -5.01
N GLU A 44 -12.19 -1.81 -5.84
CA GLU A 44 -12.90 -1.34 -7.03
C GLU A 44 -11.95 -1.20 -8.23
N ILE A 45 -12.48 -1.33 -9.44
CA ILE A 45 -11.73 -1.06 -10.66
C ILE A 45 -11.72 0.46 -10.92
N ALA A 46 -10.54 1.01 -11.19
CA ALA A 46 -10.37 2.41 -11.57
C ALA A 46 -11.18 2.73 -12.84
N GLN A 47 -11.95 3.82 -12.80
CA GLN A 47 -12.84 4.24 -13.89
C GLN A 47 -12.14 5.06 -15.00
N ASP A 48 -10.82 5.05 -15.02
CA ASP A 48 -9.99 5.77 -16.00
C ASP A 48 -9.60 4.91 -17.23
N GLY A 49 -10.02 3.64 -17.24
CA GLY A 49 -9.75 2.70 -18.33
C GLY A 49 -8.43 1.94 -18.21
N THR A 50 -7.65 2.17 -17.15
CA THR A 50 -6.40 1.42 -16.86
C THR A 50 -6.67 -0.03 -16.43
N ARG A 51 -7.87 -0.29 -15.88
CA ARG A 51 -8.23 -1.55 -15.20
C ARG A 51 -7.44 -1.81 -13.92
N ASP A 52 -6.75 -0.81 -13.41
CA ASP A 52 -6.09 -0.90 -12.12
C ASP A 52 -7.13 -1.05 -11.02
N TRP A 53 -6.74 -1.72 -9.93
CA TRP A 53 -7.62 -1.99 -8.81
C TRP A 53 -7.31 -1.04 -7.65
N LEU A 54 -8.24 -0.18 -7.30
CA LEU A 54 -8.22 0.56 -6.03
C LEU A 54 -8.36 -0.45 -4.89
N LEU A 55 -7.42 -0.43 -3.95
CA LEU A 55 -7.39 -1.34 -2.81
C LEU A 55 -7.91 -0.69 -1.53
N LEU A 56 -7.49 0.55 -1.27
CA LEU A 56 -7.85 1.31 -0.08
C LEU A 56 -7.55 2.79 -0.26
N VAL A 57 -8.23 3.61 0.52
CA VAL A 57 -8.03 5.05 0.65
C VAL A 57 -7.72 5.39 2.09
N LEU A 58 -6.68 6.18 2.29
CA LEU A 58 -6.29 6.78 3.55
C LEU A 58 -6.69 8.26 3.54
N GLU A 59 -7.10 8.78 4.69
CA GLU A 59 -7.36 10.20 4.90
C GLU A 59 -6.52 10.72 6.05
N HIS A 60 -6.05 11.96 5.91
CA HIS A 60 -5.32 12.63 6.97
C HIS A 60 -6.28 13.18 8.03
N ALA A 61 -6.05 12.82 9.29
CA ALA A 61 -6.95 13.10 10.41
C ALA A 61 -7.20 14.61 10.64
N SER A 62 -6.20 15.44 10.36
CA SER A 62 -6.27 16.89 10.55
C SER A 62 -6.48 17.68 9.25
N ASP A 63 -6.40 17.02 8.09
CA ASP A 63 -6.44 17.66 6.78
C ASP A 63 -7.27 16.80 5.82
N ARG A 64 -8.58 17.08 5.76
CA ARG A 64 -9.52 16.26 4.96
C ARG A 64 -9.32 16.40 3.45
N GLU A 65 -8.54 17.37 3.04
CA GLU A 65 -8.17 17.57 1.64
C GLU A 65 -6.95 16.70 1.25
N LYS A 66 -6.28 16.08 2.23
CA LYS A 66 -5.21 15.11 2.00
C LYS A 66 -5.76 13.69 2.02
N ARG A 67 -5.73 13.05 0.86
CA ARG A 67 -6.11 11.65 0.68
C ARG A 67 -4.97 10.88 0.01
N ALA A 68 -4.84 9.61 0.35
CA ALA A 68 -3.90 8.73 -0.31
C ALA A 68 -4.60 7.45 -0.78
N SER A 69 -4.54 7.17 -2.07
CA SER A 69 -5.19 6.03 -2.69
C SER A 69 -4.14 5.01 -3.10
N VAL A 70 -4.33 3.75 -2.74
CA VAL A 70 -3.42 2.65 -3.09
C VAL A 70 -4.05 1.79 -4.17
N PHE A 71 -3.32 1.59 -5.26
CA PHE A 71 -3.74 0.81 -6.42
C PHE A 71 -2.85 -0.41 -6.61
N LEU A 72 -3.44 -1.50 -7.10
CA LEU A 72 -2.75 -2.63 -7.70
C LEU A 72 -2.84 -2.50 -9.22
N LEU A 73 -1.69 -2.36 -9.86
CA LEU A 73 -1.58 -2.18 -11.30
C LEU A 73 -1.86 -3.49 -12.03
N ALA A 74 -2.82 -3.48 -12.96
CA ALA A 74 -3.28 -4.70 -13.62
C ALA A 74 -2.18 -5.40 -14.45
N ASP A 75 -1.36 -4.63 -15.16
CA ASP A 75 -0.34 -5.18 -16.07
C ASP A 75 0.98 -5.56 -15.39
N SER A 76 1.33 -4.87 -14.31
CA SER A 76 2.65 -5.03 -13.66
C SER A 76 2.60 -5.76 -12.32
N HIS A 77 1.39 -5.96 -11.77
CA HIS A 77 1.18 -6.52 -10.43
C HIS A 77 1.95 -5.77 -9.34
N ALA A 78 2.23 -4.48 -9.58
CA ALA A 78 2.89 -3.60 -8.63
C ALA A 78 1.85 -2.78 -7.85
N LEU A 79 2.25 -2.32 -6.66
CA LEU A 79 1.46 -1.36 -5.91
C LEU A 79 1.90 0.05 -6.23
N GLN A 80 0.94 0.96 -6.39
CA GLN A 80 1.19 2.38 -6.57
C GLN A 80 0.31 3.19 -5.62
N THR A 81 0.89 4.23 -5.01
CA THR A 81 0.16 5.13 -4.11
C THR A 81 0.10 6.52 -4.73
N TYR A 82 -1.09 7.11 -4.76
CA TYR A 82 -1.31 8.49 -5.18
C TYR A 82 -1.74 9.30 -3.97
N VAL A 83 -1.11 10.45 -3.76
CA VAL A 83 -1.46 11.38 -2.69
C VAL A 83 -2.09 12.62 -3.31
N GLU A 84 -3.36 12.84 -3.02
CA GLU A 84 -4.09 14.06 -3.39
C GLU A 84 -3.91 15.08 -2.26
N ALA A 85 -3.46 16.29 -2.57
CA ALA A 85 -3.39 17.41 -1.64
C ALA A 85 -3.78 18.71 -2.36
N SER A 86 -4.75 19.43 -1.82
CA SER A 86 -5.31 20.67 -2.41
C SER A 86 -4.31 21.83 -2.57
N ASP A 87 -3.11 21.76 -1.99
CA ASP A 87 -2.09 22.81 -2.11
C ASP A 87 -1.31 22.79 -3.44
N THR A 88 -1.69 21.94 -4.39
CA THR A 88 -1.00 21.85 -5.68
C THR A 88 -1.99 21.95 -6.84
N ASP A 89 -2.20 23.18 -7.32
CA ASP A 89 -2.62 23.49 -8.71
C ASP A 89 -1.58 23.02 -9.76
N GLU A 90 -0.51 22.35 -9.31
CA GLU A 90 0.52 21.76 -10.15
C GLU A 90 0.45 20.24 -9.95
N TRP A 91 -0.01 19.55 -10.99
CA TRP A 91 0.11 18.10 -11.13
C TRP A 91 1.56 17.70 -10.84
N SER A 92 1.86 17.30 -9.62
CA SER A 92 3.20 16.89 -9.24
C SER A 92 3.40 15.47 -9.76
N GLU A 93 4.38 15.34 -10.65
CA GLU A 93 4.83 14.06 -11.19
C GLU A 93 5.07 13.05 -10.05
N PRO A 94 4.79 11.75 -10.28
CA PRO A 94 4.85 10.73 -9.24
C PRO A 94 6.22 10.74 -8.57
N THR A 95 6.24 10.97 -7.25
CA THR A 95 7.44 10.86 -6.43
C THR A 95 7.95 9.43 -6.54
N ARG A 96 8.92 9.22 -7.43
CA ARG A 96 9.65 7.96 -7.64
C ARG A 96 10.61 7.63 -6.50
N ASP A 97 10.45 8.25 -5.33
CA ASP A 97 11.39 8.08 -4.23
C ASP A 97 10.93 6.94 -3.31
N PRO A 98 11.51 5.72 -3.43
CA PRO A 98 11.16 4.59 -2.57
C PRO A 98 11.56 4.82 -1.10
N SER A 99 12.23 5.94 -0.79
CA SER A 99 12.66 6.31 0.55
C SER A 99 11.51 6.75 1.47
N ASP A 100 10.40 7.23 0.91
CA ASP A 100 9.25 7.72 1.68
C ASP A 100 8.35 6.59 2.19
N LEU A 101 8.41 5.41 1.55
CA LEU A 101 7.79 4.18 2.03
C LEU A 101 8.84 3.32 2.73
N ARG A 102 9.22 3.69 3.95
CA ARG A 102 10.08 2.84 4.80
C ARG A 102 9.30 1.63 5.30
N LEU A 103 9.22 0.59 4.47
CA LEU A 103 8.85 -0.76 4.90
C LEU A 103 9.77 -1.21 6.02
N ARG A 104 9.20 -1.76 7.09
CA ARG A 104 9.96 -2.29 8.24
C ARG A 104 10.92 -3.38 7.76
N SER A 105 12.21 -3.11 7.87
CA SER A 105 13.24 -4.13 7.72
C SER A 105 13.18 -5.04 8.95
N ALA A 106 12.70 -6.26 8.76
CA ALA A 106 12.80 -7.30 9.78
C ALA A 106 14.28 -7.62 10.02
N THR A 107 14.88 -6.93 10.99
CA THR A 107 16.24 -7.22 11.43
C THR A 107 16.17 -8.09 12.67
N ALA A 108 16.58 -9.34 12.49
CA ALA A 108 17.10 -10.29 13.47
C ALA A 108 16.25 -10.59 14.72
N ARG A 109 15.63 -11.78 14.72
CA ARG A 109 15.44 -12.58 15.94
C ARG A 109 16.82 -12.92 16.50
N ASP A 110 17.28 -12.13 17.47
CA ASP A 110 18.41 -12.52 18.31
C ASP A 110 17.99 -13.69 19.20
N SER A 111 18.70 -14.80 19.02
CA SER A 111 18.45 -16.07 19.70
C SER A 111 19.17 -16.07 21.04
N GLY A 112 18.53 -15.53 22.07
CA GLY A 112 18.98 -15.60 23.47
C GLY A 112 18.82 -17.00 24.07
N ARG A 113 19.63 -17.97 23.62
CA ARG A 113 19.83 -19.25 24.31
C ARG A 113 20.70 -19.01 25.53
N SER A 114 20.10 -18.75 26.70
CA SER A 114 20.83 -18.81 27.97
C SER A 114 20.56 -20.15 28.64
N ARG A 115 21.53 -21.06 28.51
CA ARG A 115 21.67 -22.29 29.30
C ARG A 115 22.97 -22.13 30.07
N VAL A 116 22.90 -21.89 31.37
CA VAL A 116 24.03 -22.08 32.28
C VAL A 116 23.51 -22.81 33.51
N ALA A 117 24.35 -23.75 33.95
CA ALA A 117 24.15 -24.84 34.90
C ALA A 117 23.74 -24.42 36.31
#